data_AF-A0A9D6L7B7-F1
#
_entry.id   AF-A0A9D6L7B7-F1
#
_cell.length_a   1.000
_cell.length_b   1.000
_cell.length_c   1.000
_cell.angle_alpha   90.00
_cell.angle_beta   90.00
_cell.angle_gamma   90.00
#
_symmetry.space_group_name_H-M   'P 1'
#
loop_
_entity.id
_entity.type
_entity.pdbx_description
1 polymer ?
#
loop_
_entity_poly.entity_id
_entity_poly.type
_entity_poly.pdbx_seq_one_letter_code
_entity_poly.pdbx_strand_id
1 'polypeptide(L)'
;MPGARRGTALAILVAGLAVYAATQHAAAFAIPFINDDFVFLDRTRVASFASLWGFRDLAFHWWRPWSRELHFWTLQSLFGARVTPFHAASFALWLASVAVFATLVERLAGLRAAAIANAAVAALAAWGVPLGWAATAQELWMILFVLLTLLAWACNRAALASVALALALLSKETAVVTAPLALAYDGIVRRASPRAALVRALPLIAITALWSLAHPLIGGRLWRSHATATATAAATPPAQAQAPVATPAPAGAPAPADAVGPPSARLPRWRVALVPFNLDRLPAPERGWTAALRTGGPGAVILVALVLIVSRRTRDRSGPEDRAPTPGRVFAFGAVWALLGWAPLFMPALDWHAYYALLGCFGVWLALGALLAARPALGAAAVAALALIAPARADTPSLDWGSPWYLARSAEFLAGMRAGLMGVLPHPAPHARFFFVRVPSNVGFMNGDGPALRVWYGDPTLTGGYYSAFRARAAGEARGPDYFFRFDSTSRWIEVVAGAKDTAAARRADPRWESDHVMLATTLAKGGDWSRAAGEWVKLADAAPAQVDYAYDAAVAFESLGDSTGAARWYTRAAALPGADPDARAMARRFERYLNGRPPSR
;
A
#
# COMPACT_ATOMS: atom_id res chain seq x y z
N MET A 1 -38.74 -24.69 19.76
CA MET A 1 -37.35 -24.61 19.23
C MET A 1 -37.07 -23.33 18.42
N PRO A 2 -37.05 -22.14 19.04
CA PRO A 2 -36.82 -20.89 18.30
C PRO A 2 -35.36 -20.65 17.89
N GLY A 3 -34.40 -21.07 18.71
CA GLY A 3 -32.96 -20.84 18.49
C GLY A 3 -32.39 -21.57 17.27
N ALA A 4 -32.76 -22.84 17.07
CA ALA A 4 -32.22 -23.68 16.00
C ALA A 4 -32.44 -23.07 14.59
N ARG A 5 -33.66 -22.58 14.30
CA ARG A 5 -33.98 -21.95 13.01
C ARG A 5 -33.22 -20.65 12.74
N ARG A 6 -32.92 -19.86 13.80
CA ARG A 6 -32.10 -18.63 13.67
C ARG A 6 -30.68 -19.00 13.28
N GLY A 7 -30.08 -19.97 13.98
CA GLY A 7 -28.76 -20.50 13.67
C GLY A 7 -28.64 -20.98 12.22
N THR A 8 -29.63 -21.70 11.71
CA THR A 8 -29.63 -22.19 10.32
C THR A 8 -29.65 -21.05 9.29
N ALA A 9 -30.45 -20.00 9.49
CA ALA A 9 -30.55 -18.92 8.52
C ALA A 9 -29.30 -18.05 8.49
N LEU A 10 -28.70 -17.80 9.66
CA LEU A 10 -27.40 -17.11 9.75
C LEU A 10 -26.29 -17.95 9.12
N ALA A 11 -26.28 -19.27 9.32
CA ALA A 11 -25.33 -20.17 8.67
C ALA A 11 -25.46 -20.14 7.14
N ILE A 12 -26.69 -20.12 6.60
CA ILE A 12 -26.94 -19.97 5.16
C ILE A 12 -26.42 -18.62 4.66
N LEU A 13 -26.67 -17.53 5.39
CA LEU A 13 -26.15 -16.20 5.07
C LEU A 13 -24.62 -16.22 4.96
N VAL A 14 -23.93 -16.73 5.99
CA VAL A 14 -22.47 -16.80 6.01
C VAL A 14 -21.93 -17.71 4.90
N ALA A 15 -22.53 -18.87 4.68
CA ALA A 15 -22.13 -19.78 3.61
C ALA A 15 -22.31 -19.14 2.22
N GLY A 16 -23.43 -18.45 1.98
CA GLY A 16 -23.67 -17.72 0.74
C GLY A 16 -22.66 -16.60 0.51
N LEU A 17 -22.25 -15.88 1.56
CA LEU A 17 -21.20 -14.86 1.50
C LEU A 17 -19.81 -15.46 1.23
N ALA A 18 -19.51 -16.64 1.77
CA ALA A 18 -18.28 -17.37 1.45
C ALA A 18 -18.22 -17.79 -0.02
N VAL A 19 -19.33 -18.31 -0.57
CA VAL A 19 -19.44 -18.63 -2.00
C VAL A 19 -19.30 -17.37 -2.85
N TYR A 20 -19.95 -16.27 -2.46
CA TYR A 20 -19.79 -14.98 -3.13
C TYR A 20 -18.31 -14.56 -3.17
N ALA A 21 -17.60 -14.58 -2.04
CA ALA A 21 -16.20 -14.18 -1.98
C ALA A 21 -15.31 -15.08 -2.86
N ALA A 22 -15.54 -16.40 -2.84
CA ALA A 22 -14.83 -17.34 -3.69
C ALA A 22 -15.04 -17.04 -5.19
N THR A 23 -16.23 -16.59 -5.60
CA THR A 23 -16.49 -16.25 -7.01
C THR A 23 -15.97 -14.87 -7.41
N GLN A 24 -16.13 -13.85 -6.55
CA GLN A 24 -15.89 -12.45 -6.92
C GLN A 24 -14.47 -11.97 -6.61
N HIS A 25 -13.77 -12.66 -5.70
CA HIS A 25 -12.46 -12.24 -5.24
C HIS A 25 -11.37 -13.31 -5.43
N ALA A 26 -11.64 -14.44 -6.11
CA ALA A 26 -10.63 -15.47 -6.37
C ALA A 26 -9.32 -14.93 -6.95
N ALA A 27 -9.39 -13.93 -7.85
CA ALA A 27 -8.22 -13.30 -8.44
C ALA A 27 -7.27 -12.65 -7.42
N ALA A 28 -7.77 -12.31 -6.22
CA ALA A 28 -6.94 -11.77 -5.14
C ALA A 28 -5.83 -12.74 -4.70
N PHE A 29 -6.05 -14.06 -4.82
CA PHE A 29 -5.02 -15.07 -4.48
C PHE A 29 -3.86 -15.13 -5.47
N ALA A 30 -4.01 -14.52 -6.65
CA ALA A 30 -2.96 -14.43 -7.67
C ALA A 30 -2.12 -13.14 -7.56
N ILE A 31 -2.54 -12.20 -6.70
CA ILE A 31 -1.80 -10.96 -6.47
C ILE A 31 -0.56 -11.30 -5.64
N PRO A 32 0.67 -11.00 -6.10
CA PRO A 32 1.88 -11.21 -5.31
C PRO A 32 1.96 -10.20 -4.16
N PHE A 33 2.93 -10.37 -3.28
CA PHE A 33 3.30 -9.30 -2.35
C PHE A 33 3.68 -8.02 -3.11
N ILE A 34 3.26 -6.89 -2.58
CA ILE A 34 3.55 -5.57 -3.13
C ILE A 34 3.80 -4.53 -2.02
N ASN A 35 4.47 -3.43 -2.34
CA ASN A 35 4.61 -2.27 -1.46
C ASN A 35 5.05 -2.66 -0.02
N ASP A 36 4.23 -2.29 0.96
CA ASP A 36 4.44 -2.46 2.39
C ASP A 36 4.52 -3.93 2.83
N ASP A 37 4.04 -4.87 2.02
CA ASP A 37 4.17 -6.30 2.31
C ASP A 37 5.64 -6.66 2.52
N PHE A 38 6.53 -6.14 1.67
CA PHE A 38 7.96 -6.42 1.78
C PHE A 38 8.57 -5.78 3.02
N VAL A 39 8.12 -4.58 3.40
CA VAL A 39 8.59 -3.91 4.63
C VAL A 39 8.21 -4.75 5.85
N PHE A 40 6.99 -5.28 5.88
CA PHE A 40 6.51 -6.07 7.00
C PHE A 40 7.16 -7.46 7.04
N LEU A 41 7.28 -8.13 5.90
CA LEU A 41 7.97 -9.42 5.80
C LEU A 41 9.44 -9.32 6.16
N ASP A 42 10.15 -8.30 5.70
CA ASP A 42 11.57 -8.16 5.99
C ASP A 42 11.81 -7.87 7.48
N ARG A 43 10.99 -6.98 8.07
CA ARG A 43 11.05 -6.69 9.50
C ARG A 43 10.72 -7.90 10.36
N THR A 44 9.60 -8.56 10.10
CA THR A 44 9.11 -9.65 10.97
C THR A 44 9.96 -10.91 10.88
N ARG A 45 10.71 -11.10 9.79
CA ARG A 45 11.62 -12.23 9.60
C ARG A 45 12.69 -12.35 10.68
N VAL A 46 13.20 -11.22 11.16
CA VAL A 46 14.27 -11.16 12.18
C VAL A 46 13.75 -10.74 13.56
N ALA A 47 12.44 -10.50 13.67
CA ALA A 47 11.83 -10.03 14.90
C ALA A 47 11.66 -11.18 15.91
N SER A 48 12.00 -10.92 17.17
CA SER A 48 11.58 -11.78 18.28
C SER A 48 10.13 -11.46 18.67
N PHE A 49 9.42 -12.43 19.25
CA PHE A 49 8.04 -12.23 19.71
C PHE A 49 7.89 -11.00 20.63
N ALA A 50 8.85 -10.78 21.54
CA ALA A 50 8.84 -9.62 22.44
C ALA A 50 9.00 -8.28 21.69
N SER A 51 9.84 -8.25 20.65
CA SER A 51 10.09 -7.04 19.86
C SER A 51 8.86 -6.54 19.09
N LEU A 52 7.91 -7.44 18.78
CA LEU A 52 6.66 -7.11 18.09
C LEU A 52 5.82 -6.07 18.85
N TRP A 53 5.94 -6.05 20.18
CA TRP A 53 5.13 -5.19 21.06
C TRP A 53 5.82 -3.86 21.40
N GLY A 54 7.09 -3.69 21.01
CA GLY A 54 7.89 -2.52 21.33
C GLY A 54 7.49 -1.25 20.57
N PHE A 55 8.04 -0.11 21.02
CA PHE A 55 7.87 1.20 20.38
C PHE A 55 9.09 1.63 19.55
N ARG A 56 10.01 0.71 19.28
CA ARG A 56 11.22 0.92 18.47
C ARG A 56 11.00 0.36 17.07
N ASP A 57 11.68 0.97 16.09
CA ASP A 57 11.72 0.51 14.69
C ASP A 57 10.34 0.32 14.05
N LEU A 58 9.38 1.17 14.46
CA LEU A 58 8.01 1.13 13.97
C LEU A 58 7.96 1.45 12.47
N ALA A 59 7.42 0.52 11.68
CA ALA A 59 7.15 0.78 10.28
C ALA A 59 6.23 2.00 10.14
N PHE A 60 6.72 3.02 9.45
CA PHE A 60 6.04 4.31 9.25
C PHE A 60 5.59 4.99 10.55
N HIS A 61 6.29 4.73 11.66
CA HIS A 61 6.00 5.28 12.99
C HIS A 61 4.64 4.89 13.62
N TRP A 62 3.84 4.04 12.97
CA TRP A 62 2.57 3.55 13.52
C TRP A 62 2.80 2.38 14.46
N TRP A 63 2.10 2.34 15.60
CA TRP A 63 2.21 1.24 16.56
C TRP A 63 1.02 0.28 16.41
N ARG A 64 1.21 -0.75 15.57
CA ARG A 64 0.19 -1.75 15.22
C ARG A 64 0.68 -3.18 15.51
N PRO A 65 0.96 -3.51 16.78
CA PRO A 65 1.62 -4.77 17.13
C PRO A 65 0.76 -6.00 16.81
N TRP A 66 -0.58 -5.89 16.81
CA TRP A 66 -1.46 -7.03 16.56
C TRP A 66 -1.58 -7.36 15.07
N SER A 67 -2.09 -6.41 14.30
CA SER A 67 -2.54 -6.68 12.94
C SER A 67 -1.43 -6.63 11.89
N ARG A 68 -0.31 -5.99 12.23
CA ARG A 68 0.85 -5.86 11.35
C ARG A 68 1.97 -6.76 11.83
N GLU A 69 2.49 -6.53 13.03
CA GLU A 69 3.67 -7.27 13.51
C GLU A 69 3.33 -8.74 13.80
N LEU A 70 2.41 -9.01 14.74
CA LEU A 70 2.06 -10.38 15.13
C LEU A 70 1.43 -11.16 13.97
N HIS A 71 0.59 -10.53 13.15
CA HIS A 71 -0.01 -11.15 11.97
C HIS A 71 1.05 -11.62 10.96
N PHE A 72 1.95 -10.73 10.51
CA PHE A 72 2.99 -11.10 9.55
C PHE A 72 3.99 -12.06 10.16
N TRP A 73 4.42 -11.84 11.40
CA TRP A 73 5.34 -12.74 12.11
C TRP A 73 4.78 -14.16 12.21
N THR A 74 3.50 -14.32 12.56
CA THR A 74 2.86 -15.63 12.69
C THR A 74 2.79 -16.34 11.34
N LEU A 75 2.27 -15.66 10.31
CA LEU A 75 2.10 -16.27 8.98
C LEU A 75 3.46 -16.56 8.32
N GLN A 76 4.44 -15.68 8.47
CA GLN A 76 5.78 -15.89 7.94
C GLN A 76 6.51 -17.01 8.70
N SER A 77 6.34 -17.12 10.02
CA SER A 77 6.94 -18.22 10.80
C SER A 77 6.36 -19.58 10.43
N LEU A 78 5.05 -19.65 10.17
CA LEU A 78 4.36 -20.90 9.83
C LEU A 78 4.51 -21.29 8.36
N PHE A 79 4.54 -20.31 7.46
CA PHE A 79 4.44 -20.56 6.03
C PHE A 79 5.55 -19.94 5.17
N GLY A 80 6.50 -19.22 5.76
CA GLY A 80 7.50 -18.44 5.03
C GLY A 80 6.87 -17.27 4.27
N ALA A 81 7.60 -16.72 3.30
CA ALA A 81 7.10 -15.67 2.39
C ALA A 81 6.24 -16.26 1.25
N ARG A 82 5.34 -17.19 1.56
CA ARG A 82 4.32 -17.68 0.61
C ARG A 82 3.12 -16.75 0.67
N VAL A 83 2.60 -16.35 -0.49
CA VAL A 83 1.55 -15.33 -0.61
C VAL A 83 0.16 -15.88 -0.24
N THR A 84 -0.16 -17.11 -0.65
CA THR A 84 -1.49 -17.73 -0.47
C THR A 84 -2.02 -17.73 0.97
N PRO A 85 -1.23 -18.06 2.01
CA PRO A 85 -1.69 -18.02 3.41
C PRO A 85 -2.09 -16.63 3.89
N PHE A 86 -1.45 -15.56 3.39
CA PHE A 86 -1.79 -14.18 3.75
C PHE A 86 -3.14 -13.78 3.17
N HIS A 87 -3.41 -14.10 1.91
CA HIS A 87 -4.76 -13.91 1.35
C HIS A 87 -5.80 -14.78 2.05
N ALA A 88 -5.49 -16.04 2.34
CA ALA A 88 -6.42 -16.91 3.06
C ALA A 88 -6.80 -16.30 4.43
N ALA A 89 -5.83 -15.73 5.14
CA ALA A 89 -6.09 -15.02 6.39
C ALA A 89 -6.95 -13.76 6.19
N SER A 90 -6.68 -12.94 5.17
CA SER A 90 -7.54 -11.79 4.82
C SER A 90 -8.98 -12.21 4.52
N PHE A 91 -9.18 -13.28 3.75
CA PHE A 91 -10.52 -13.81 3.46
C PHE A 91 -11.23 -14.34 4.71
N ALA A 92 -10.50 -15.04 5.59
CA ALA A 92 -11.05 -15.51 6.86
C ALA A 92 -11.48 -14.35 7.76
N LEU A 93 -10.67 -13.28 7.85
CA LEU A 93 -11.00 -12.07 8.60
C LEU A 93 -12.19 -11.31 8.01
N TRP A 94 -12.26 -11.22 6.68
CA TRP A 94 -13.42 -10.65 5.99
C TRP A 94 -14.69 -11.44 6.29
N LEU A 95 -14.64 -12.76 6.17
CA LEU A 95 -15.79 -13.64 6.43
C LEU A 95 -16.24 -13.54 7.89
N ALA A 96 -15.29 -13.51 8.83
CA ALA A 96 -15.57 -13.29 10.24
C ALA A 96 -16.21 -11.92 10.47
N SER A 97 -15.72 -10.86 9.82
CA SER A 97 -16.27 -9.50 9.94
C SER A 97 -17.72 -9.44 9.49
N VAL A 98 -18.04 -9.98 8.29
CA VAL A 98 -19.43 -10.00 7.80
C VAL A 98 -20.32 -10.93 8.64
N ALA A 99 -19.81 -12.04 9.18
CA ALA A 99 -20.59 -12.91 10.07
C ALA A 99 -20.96 -12.20 11.39
N VAL A 100 -20.01 -11.49 12.00
CA VAL A 100 -20.24 -10.69 13.22
C VAL A 100 -21.19 -9.53 12.92
N PHE A 101 -21.03 -8.86 11.77
CA PHE A 101 -21.96 -7.81 11.34
C PHE A 101 -23.38 -8.35 11.14
N ALA A 102 -23.56 -9.48 10.44
CA ALA A 102 -24.85 -10.15 10.30
C ALA A 102 -25.53 -10.43 11.63
N THR A 103 -24.77 -10.94 12.60
CA THR A 103 -25.28 -11.22 13.96
C THR A 103 -25.71 -9.92 14.66
N LEU A 104 -24.91 -8.86 14.54
CA LEU A 104 -25.23 -7.54 15.09
C LEU A 104 -26.49 -6.95 14.44
N VAL A 105 -26.59 -6.94 13.10
CA VAL A 105 -27.76 -6.40 12.40
C VAL A 105 -29.00 -7.23 12.69
N GLU A 106 -28.90 -8.57 12.77
CA GLU A 106 -30.02 -9.43 13.12
C GLU A 106 -30.59 -9.03 14.49
N ARG A 107 -29.73 -8.77 15.47
CA ARG A 107 -30.13 -8.35 16.82
C ARG A 107 -30.81 -6.99 16.82
N LEU A 108 -30.41 -6.07 15.93
CA LEU A 108 -30.90 -4.68 15.93
C LEU A 108 -32.12 -4.46 15.05
N ALA A 109 -32.18 -5.12 13.91
CA ALA A 109 -33.16 -4.85 12.84
C ALA A 109 -33.79 -6.12 12.26
N GLY A 110 -33.47 -7.28 12.82
CA GLY A 110 -33.98 -8.56 12.36
C GLY A 110 -33.22 -9.14 11.17
N LEU A 111 -33.51 -10.41 10.89
CA LEU A 111 -32.77 -11.22 9.94
C LEU A 111 -32.88 -10.76 8.47
N ARG A 112 -33.99 -10.09 8.09
CA ARG A 112 -34.13 -9.49 6.74
C ARG A 112 -33.17 -8.32 6.53
N ALA A 113 -33.13 -7.40 7.50
CA ALA A 113 -32.20 -6.29 7.47
C ALA A 113 -30.76 -6.81 7.45
N ALA A 114 -30.46 -7.85 8.24
CA ALA A 114 -29.15 -8.48 8.25
C ALA A 114 -28.75 -9.03 6.88
N ALA A 115 -29.64 -9.75 6.19
CA ALA A 115 -29.36 -10.26 4.85
C ALA A 115 -29.11 -9.15 3.83
N ILE A 116 -29.95 -8.10 3.80
CA ILE A 116 -29.80 -6.96 2.88
C ILE A 116 -28.50 -6.21 3.17
N ALA A 117 -28.28 -5.81 4.43
CA ALA A 117 -27.12 -5.03 4.84
C ALA A 117 -25.81 -5.79 4.57
N ASN A 118 -25.75 -7.09 4.86
CA ASN A 118 -24.54 -7.88 4.64
C ASN A 118 -24.27 -8.12 3.17
N ALA A 119 -25.30 -8.46 2.39
CA ALA A 119 -25.14 -8.64 0.96
C ALA A 119 -24.66 -7.33 0.29
N ALA A 120 -25.19 -6.19 0.71
CA ALA A 120 -24.80 -4.90 0.18
C ALA A 120 -23.38 -4.49 0.59
N VAL A 121 -22.99 -4.68 1.86
CA VAL A 121 -21.61 -4.45 2.31
C VAL A 121 -20.65 -5.39 1.59
N ALA A 122 -20.99 -6.67 1.43
CA ALA A 122 -20.15 -7.63 0.70
C ALA A 122 -19.96 -7.25 -0.78
N ALA A 123 -20.95 -6.59 -1.39
CA ALA A 123 -20.90 -6.10 -2.76
C ALA A 123 -20.07 -4.82 -2.98
N LEU A 124 -19.41 -4.29 -1.95
CA LEU A 124 -18.59 -3.08 -2.10
C LEU A 124 -17.28 -3.39 -2.82
N ALA A 125 -16.99 -2.67 -3.90
CA ALA A 125 -15.72 -2.74 -4.64
C ALA A 125 -14.52 -2.38 -3.76
N ALA A 126 -14.75 -1.59 -2.71
CA ALA A 126 -13.76 -1.20 -1.71
C ALA A 126 -13.11 -2.39 -0.97
N TRP A 127 -13.72 -3.59 -0.98
CA TRP A 127 -13.09 -4.81 -0.42
C TRP A 127 -11.92 -5.35 -1.25
N GLY A 128 -11.82 -4.97 -2.54
CA GLY A 128 -10.79 -5.52 -3.42
C GLY A 128 -9.37 -5.28 -2.89
N VAL A 129 -9.13 -4.15 -2.21
CA VAL A 129 -7.83 -3.85 -1.61
C VAL A 129 -7.57 -4.66 -0.32
N PRO A 130 -8.42 -4.61 0.73
CA PRO A 130 -8.33 -5.48 1.91
C PRO A 130 -8.10 -6.97 1.63
N LEU A 131 -8.70 -7.49 0.56
CA LEU A 131 -8.59 -8.90 0.18
C LEU A 131 -7.36 -9.18 -0.71
N GLY A 132 -6.96 -8.23 -1.54
CA GLY A 132 -5.88 -8.38 -2.51
C GLY A 132 -4.50 -7.90 -2.04
N TRP A 133 -4.41 -7.13 -0.95
CA TRP A 133 -3.15 -6.61 -0.45
C TRP A 133 -2.91 -6.99 1.01
N ALA A 134 -1.94 -7.88 1.28
CA ALA A 134 -1.74 -8.47 2.60
C ALA A 134 -1.52 -7.43 3.72
N ALA A 135 -0.80 -6.34 3.45
CA ALA A 135 -0.57 -5.23 4.39
C ALA A 135 -1.86 -4.61 4.93
N THR A 136 -2.96 -4.71 4.18
CA THR A 136 -4.27 -4.17 4.57
C THR A 136 -5.07 -5.09 5.48
N ALA A 137 -4.51 -6.23 5.92
CA ALA A 137 -5.05 -7.05 7.01
C ALA A 137 -5.29 -6.26 8.30
N GLN A 138 -4.59 -5.14 8.50
CA GLN A 138 -4.86 -4.18 9.57
C GLN A 138 -6.25 -3.55 9.54
N GLU A 139 -6.83 -3.31 8.35
CA GLU A 139 -8.21 -2.88 8.23
C GLU A 139 -9.17 -3.98 8.67
N LEU A 140 -8.89 -5.22 8.24
CA LEU A 140 -9.76 -6.37 8.51
C LEU A 140 -9.78 -6.74 9.99
N TRP A 141 -8.62 -6.78 10.64
CA TRP A 141 -8.53 -6.97 12.09
C TRP A 141 -9.24 -5.87 12.85
N MET A 142 -9.01 -4.60 12.48
CA MET A 142 -9.69 -3.48 13.11
C MET A 142 -11.21 -3.59 12.93
N ILE A 143 -11.72 -3.81 11.72
CA ILE A 143 -13.15 -3.96 11.45
C ILE A 143 -13.74 -5.10 12.28
N LEU A 144 -13.11 -6.28 12.26
CA LEU A 144 -13.56 -7.44 13.01
C LEU A 144 -13.69 -7.12 14.50
N PHE A 145 -12.66 -6.52 15.10
CA PHE A 145 -12.67 -6.22 16.53
C PHE A 145 -13.60 -5.07 16.90
N VAL A 146 -13.79 -4.07 16.04
CA VAL A 146 -14.82 -3.03 16.24
C VAL A 146 -16.21 -3.67 16.24
N LEU A 147 -16.49 -4.54 15.28
CA LEU A 147 -17.78 -5.25 15.21
C LEU A 147 -17.99 -6.18 16.41
N LEU A 148 -16.95 -6.91 16.85
CA LEU A 148 -17.00 -7.73 18.06
C LEU A 148 -17.22 -6.89 19.31
N THR A 149 -16.60 -5.71 19.39
CA THR A 149 -16.82 -4.74 20.48
C THR A 149 -18.29 -4.34 20.53
N LEU A 150 -18.86 -3.92 19.40
CA LEU A 150 -20.27 -3.50 19.31
C LEU A 150 -21.24 -4.66 19.60
N LEU A 151 -20.95 -5.88 19.13
CA LEU A 151 -21.76 -7.06 19.42
C LEU A 151 -21.70 -7.44 20.90
N ALA A 152 -20.51 -7.50 21.50
CA ALA A 152 -20.35 -7.76 22.93
C ALA A 152 -21.03 -6.67 23.77
N TRP A 153 -20.91 -5.42 23.35
CA TRP A 153 -21.58 -4.27 23.95
C TRP A 153 -23.11 -4.40 23.92
N ALA A 154 -23.66 -4.74 22.75
CA ALA A 154 -25.09 -4.99 22.57
C ALA A 154 -25.58 -6.18 23.43
N CYS A 155 -24.70 -7.14 23.72
CA CYS A 155 -24.93 -8.30 24.56
C CYS A 155 -24.70 -8.07 26.07
N ASN A 156 -24.46 -6.84 26.53
CA ASN A 156 -24.10 -6.53 27.93
C ASN A 156 -22.80 -7.19 28.42
N ARG A 157 -21.89 -7.60 27.53
CA ARG A 157 -20.61 -8.22 27.90
C ARG A 157 -19.48 -7.20 27.88
N ALA A 158 -19.46 -6.29 28.87
CA ALA A 158 -18.53 -5.16 28.91
C ALA A 158 -17.05 -5.59 28.87
N ALA A 159 -16.67 -6.63 29.62
CA ALA A 159 -15.29 -7.11 29.63
C ALA A 159 -14.82 -7.59 28.23
N LEU A 160 -15.65 -8.37 27.52
CA LEU A 160 -15.33 -8.81 26.16
C LEU A 160 -15.27 -7.63 25.18
N ALA A 161 -16.17 -6.65 25.35
CA ALA A 161 -16.14 -5.43 24.54
C ALA A 161 -14.84 -4.64 24.76
N SER A 162 -14.38 -4.52 26.01
CA SER A 162 -13.11 -3.89 26.37
C SER A 162 -11.90 -4.60 25.75
N VAL A 163 -11.85 -5.94 25.83
CA VAL A 163 -10.75 -6.72 25.22
C VAL A 163 -10.76 -6.55 23.70
N ALA A 164 -11.93 -6.67 23.07
CA ALA A 164 -12.05 -6.47 21.63
C ALA A 164 -11.62 -5.05 21.21
N LEU A 165 -12.00 -4.00 21.96
CA LEU A 165 -11.58 -2.63 21.68
C LEU A 165 -10.06 -2.47 21.80
N ALA A 166 -9.44 -3.04 22.83
CA ALA A 166 -7.99 -3.00 22.99
C ALA A 166 -7.31 -3.63 21.76
N LEU A 167 -7.77 -4.80 21.31
CA LEU A 167 -7.24 -5.45 20.11
C LEU A 167 -7.50 -4.65 18.83
N ALA A 168 -8.64 -3.95 18.72
CA ALA A 168 -8.93 -3.05 17.60
C ALA A 168 -7.93 -1.88 17.55
N LEU A 169 -7.64 -1.26 18.69
CA LEU A 169 -6.68 -0.15 18.81
C LEU A 169 -5.23 -0.60 18.55
N LEU A 170 -4.86 -1.80 19.00
CA LEU A 170 -3.58 -2.43 18.66
C LEU A 170 -3.50 -2.88 17.18
N SER A 171 -4.61 -2.85 16.45
CA SER A 171 -4.68 -3.16 15.04
C SER A 171 -4.62 -1.91 14.16
N LYS A 172 -5.36 -0.85 14.51
CA LYS A 172 -5.39 0.41 13.77
C LYS A 172 -5.99 1.55 14.60
N GLU A 173 -5.46 2.75 14.41
CA GLU A 173 -5.81 3.96 15.14
C GLU A 173 -7.27 4.39 14.88
N THR A 174 -7.81 4.09 13.70
CA THR A 174 -9.22 4.36 13.35
C THR A 174 -10.21 3.74 14.36
N ALA A 175 -9.83 2.70 15.10
CA ALA A 175 -10.67 2.09 16.13
C ALA A 175 -11.06 3.02 17.30
N VAL A 176 -10.41 4.18 17.47
CA VAL A 176 -10.75 5.16 18.52
C VAL A 176 -12.22 5.60 18.48
N VAL A 177 -12.86 5.55 17.31
CA VAL A 177 -14.27 5.93 17.12
C VAL A 177 -15.25 4.97 17.80
N THR A 178 -14.80 3.79 18.23
CA THR A 178 -15.64 2.74 18.80
C THR A 178 -16.24 3.10 20.15
N ALA A 179 -15.53 3.83 21.01
CA ALA A 179 -16.07 4.28 22.29
C ALA A 179 -17.24 5.27 22.10
N PRO A 180 -17.12 6.31 21.23
CA PRO A 180 -18.26 7.11 20.79
C PRO A 180 -19.43 6.30 20.20
N LEU A 181 -19.15 5.25 19.41
CA LEU A 181 -20.21 4.37 18.89
C LEU A 181 -20.97 3.62 20.00
N ALA A 182 -20.27 3.14 21.02
CA ALA A 182 -20.90 2.47 22.17
C ALA A 182 -21.79 3.44 22.98
N LEU A 183 -21.38 4.70 23.13
CA LEU A 183 -22.20 5.76 23.72
C LEU A 183 -23.45 6.06 22.87
N ALA A 184 -23.27 6.19 21.55
CA ALA A 184 -24.38 6.40 20.61
C ALA A 184 -25.38 5.24 20.65
N TYR A 185 -24.89 4.00 20.74
CA TYR A 185 -25.72 2.81 20.90
C TYR A 185 -26.59 2.91 22.16
N ASP A 186 -26.00 3.27 23.31
CA ASP A 186 -26.72 3.35 24.57
C ASP A 186 -27.76 4.49 24.58
N GLY A 187 -27.41 5.65 24.03
CA GLY A 187 -28.33 6.79 23.93
C GLY A 187 -29.47 6.57 22.93
N ILE A 188 -29.16 6.08 21.72
CA ILE A 188 -30.14 5.99 20.62
C ILE A 188 -30.94 4.69 20.70
N VAL A 189 -30.26 3.55 20.82
CA VAL A 189 -30.88 2.23 20.74
C VAL A 189 -31.50 1.84 22.07
N ARG A 190 -30.70 1.86 23.16
CA ARG A 190 -31.16 1.48 24.50
C ARG A 190 -31.95 2.56 25.23
N ARG A 191 -31.81 3.83 24.84
CA ARG A 191 -32.37 4.99 25.54
C ARG A 191 -31.90 5.09 27.00
N ALA A 192 -30.65 4.75 27.25
CA ALA A 192 -30.04 5.04 28.55
C ALA A 192 -29.93 6.57 28.74
N SER A 193 -30.04 7.03 29.99
CA SER A 193 -29.74 8.44 30.29
C SER A 193 -28.26 8.73 29.98
N PRO A 194 -27.88 9.97 29.64
CA PRO A 194 -26.50 10.31 29.30
C PRO A 194 -25.49 9.88 30.37
N ARG A 195 -25.85 10.03 31.65
CA ARG A 195 -25.02 9.59 32.79
C ARG A 195 -24.85 8.07 32.81
N ALA A 196 -25.92 7.29 32.62
CA ALA A 196 -25.82 5.83 32.63
C ALA A 196 -25.01 5.31 31.43
N ALA A 197 -25.20 5.91 30.24
CA ALA A 197 -24.42 5.59 29.05
C ALA A 197 -22.92 5.86 29.29
N LEU A 198 -22.58 7.02 29.86
CA LEU A 198 -21.20 7.41 30.16
C LEU A 198 -20.55 6.48 31.20
N VAL A 199 -21.23 6.23 32.32
CA VAL A 199 -20.72 5.33 33.37
C VAL A 199 -20.46 3.94 32.80
N ARG A 200 -21.38 3.43 31.98
CA ARG A 200 -21.22 2.12 31.37
C ARG A 200 -20.04 2.11 30.41
N ALA A 201 -19.89 3.13 29.56
CA ALA A 201 -18.82 3.28 28.56
C ALA A 201 -17.44 3.62 29.15
N LEU A 202 -17.34 3.92 30.45
CA LEU A 202 -16.10 4.32 31.10
C LEU A 202 -14.92 3.37 30.83
N PRO A 203 -15.07 2.02 30.87
CA PRO A 203 -13.96 1.11 30.55
C PRO A 203 -13.46 1.26 29.11
N LEU A 204 -14.36 1.49 28.15
CA LEU A 204 -13.98 1.69 26.74
C LEU A 204 -13.25 3.02 26.55
N ILE A 205 -13.75 4.08 27.19
CA ILE A 205 -13.14 5.41 27.18
C ILE A 205 -11.75 5.36 27.80
N ALA A 206 -11.60 4.69 28.95
CA ALA A 206 -10.32 4.54 29.64
C ALA A 206 -9.29 3.79 28.78
N ILE A 207 -9.67 2.69 28.13
CA ILE A 207 -8.78 1.94 27.22
C ILE A 207 -8.35 2.81 26.05
N THR A 208 -9.27 3.52 25.40
CA THR A 208 -8.96 4.43 24.29
C THR A 208 -8.01 5.54 24.73
N ALA A 209 -8.23 6.14 25.91
CA ALA A 209 -7.38 7.20 26.45
C ALA A 209 -5.97 6.68 26.78
N LEU A 210 -5.86 5.55 27.48
CA LEU A 210 -4.58 4.93 27.83
C LEU A 210 -3.77 4.56 26.58
N TRP A 211 -4.41 3.93 25.60
CA TRP A 211 -3.77 3.62 24.33
C TRP A 211 -3.33 4.89 23.60
N SER A 212 -4.17 5.92 23.55
CA SER A 212 -3.84 7.18 22.86
C SER A 212 -2.64 7.87 23.50
N LEU A 213 -2.56 7.86 24.84
CA LEU A 213 -1.44 8.39 25.61
C LEU A 213 -0.14 7.62 25.33
N ALA A 214 -0.21 6.29 25.24
CA ALA A 214 0.93 5.43 24.94
C ALA A 214 1.37 5.49 23.46
N HIS A 215 0.45 5.79 22.55
CA HIS A 215 0.69 5.73 21.11
C HIS A 215 1.72 6.79 20.66
N PRO A 216 2.84 6.41 20.01
CA PRO A 216 3.96 7.31 19.73
C PRO A 216 3.61 8.57 18.93
N LEU A 217 2.71 8.45 17.94
CA LEU A 217 2.32 9.57 17.09
C LEU A 217 1.20 10.45 17.66
N ILE A 218 0.45 9.94 18.66
CA ILE A 218 -0.70 10.64 19.24
C ILE A 218 -0.26 11.26 20.56
N GLY A 219 -0.22 10.48 21.64
CA GLY A 219 0.20 10.94 22.97
C GLY A 219 1.71 10.99 23.17
N GLY A 220 2.49 10.17 22.45
CA GLY A 220 3.95 10.11 22.58
C GLY A 220 4.66 11.44 22.33
N ARG A 221 4.06 12.35 21.55
CA ARG A 221 4.56 13.71 21.32
C ARG A 221 4.54 14.59 22.58
N LEU A 222 3.70 14.27 23.55
CA LEU A 222 3.59 15.02 24.81
C LEU A 222 4.71 14.65 25.80
N TRP A 223 5.29 13.46 25.67
CA TRP A 223 6.25 12.91 26.64
C TRP A 223 7.65 12.70 26.07
N ARG A 224 7.78 12.54 24.75
CA ARG A 224 9.07 12.45 24.06
C ARG A 224 9.41 13.83 23.50
N SER A 225 10.20 14.59 24.26
CA SER A 225 10.85 15.81 23.79
C SER A 225 11.53 15.55 22.44
N HIS A 226 11.50 16.54 21.54
CA HIS A 226 11.80 16.48 20.10
C HIS A 226 13.26 16.12 19.72
N ALA A 227 13.89 15.13 20.35
CA ALA A 227 15.29 14.78 20.15
C ALA A 227 15.63 14.11 18.79
N THR A 228 14.69 14.03 17.85
CA THR A 228 14.91 13.42 16.52
C THR A 228 14.46 14.33 15.39
N ALA A 229 14.91 15.58 15.39
CA ALA A 229 14.84 16.44 14.19
C ALA A 229 15.96 16.13 13.17
N THR A 230 16.98 15.35 13.54
CA THR A 230 18.14 15.04 12.67
C THR A 230 18.05 13.69 11.93
N ALA A 231 17.20 12.75 12.36
CA ALA A 231 16.98 11.48 11.64
C ALA A 231 15.92 11.57 10.53
N THR A 232 15.11 12.63 10.53
CA THR A 232 14.01 12.85 9.57
C THR A 232 14.50 13.13 8.14
N ALA A 233 15.77 13.51 7.96
CA ALA A 233 16.37 13.68 6.62
C ALA A 233 16.63 12.34 5.91
N ALA A 234 16.80 11.23 6.64
CA ALA A 234 16.98 9.89 6.08
C ALA A 234 15.67 9.08 6.02
N ALA A 235 14.67 9.46 6.82
CA ALA A 235 13.35 8.83 6.89
C ALA A 235 12.23 9.72 6.33
N THR A 236 12.57 10.76 5.54
CA THR A 236 11.59 11.31 4.61
C THR A 236 11.22 10.13 3.70
N PRO A 237 9.98 9.61 3.69
CA PRO A 237 9.59 8.70 2.61
C PRO A 237 9.99 9.44 1.34
N PRO A 238 10.86 8.89 0.48
CA PRO A 238 11.25 9.60 -0.73
C PRO A 238 9.95 10.06 -1.32
N ALA A 239 9.77 11.37 -1.38
CA ALA A 239 8.52 11.92 -1.84
C ALA A 239 8.27 11.18 -3.15
N GLN A 240 7.14 10.47 -3.23
CA GLN A 240 6.67 9.89 -4.49
C GLN A 240 6.52 10.99 -5.56
N ALA A 241 6.74 12.26 -5.21
CA ALA A 241 7.22 13.34 -6.06
C ALA A 241 8.62 13.08 -6.67
N GLN A 242 8.80 11.96 -7.38
CA GLN A 242 9.46 12.10 -8.67
C GLN A 242 8.36 12.55 -9.63
N ALA A 243 8.45 13.81 -10.06
CA ALA A 243 7.63 14.30 -11.16
C ALA A 243 7.68 13.26 -12.29
N PRO A 244 6.54 12.90 -12.91
CA PRO A 244 6.54 11.95 -14.00
C PRO A 244 7.46 12.48 -15.09
N VAL A 245 8.55 11.75 -15.37
CA VAL A 245 9.18 11.85 -16.68
C VAL A 245 8.14 11.29 -17.63
N ALA A 246 7.44 12.18 -18.32
CA ALA A 246 6.45 11.81 -19.32
C ALA A 246 7.14 10.95 -20.38
N THR A 247 6.96 9.63 -20.30
CA THR A 247 7.10 8.79 -21.48
C THR A 247 6.05 9.26 -22.48
N PRO A 248 6.42 9.61 -23.73
CA PRO A 248 5.43 9.95 -24.74
C PRO A 248 4.47 8.77 -24.88
N ALA A 249 3.18 9.03 -24.64
CA ALA A 249 2.14 8.03 -24.87
C ALA A 249 2.21 7.59 -26.35
N PRO A 250 1.88 6.33 -26.67
CA PRO A 250 1.69 5.93 -28.06
C PRO A 250 0.70 6.89 -28.71
N ALA A 251 1.08 7.46 -29.86
CA ALA A 251 0.29 8.43 -30.60
C ALA A 251 -1.14 7.88 -30.82
N GLY A 252 -2.14 8.48 -30.16
CA GLY A 252 -3.56 8.19 -30.39
C GLY A 252 -4.45 8.05 -29.14
N ALA A 253 -3.90 7.94 -27.93
CA ALA A 253 -4.72 7.91 -26.72
C ALA A 253 -4.94 9.34 -26.16
N PRO A 254 -6.19 9.83 -25.99
CA PRO A 254 -6.43 11.11 -25.34
C PRO A 254 -5.86 11.07 -23.91
N ALA A 255 -4.95 11.99 -23.61
CA ALA A 255 -4.42 12.14 -22.25
C ALA A 255 -5.59 12.45 -21.30
N PRO A 256 -5.80 11.69 -20.21
CA PRO A 256 -6.84 12.01 -19.25
C PRO A 256 -6.53 13.38 -18.63
N ALA A 257 -7.50 14.29 -18.71
CA ALA A 257 -7.38 15.71 -18.37
C ALA A 257 -7.06 16.04 -16.89
N ASP A 258 -6.74 15.04 -16.06
CA ASP A 258 -6.47 15.17 -14.62
C ASP A 258 -5.00 14.94 -14.23
N ALA A 259 -4.07 14.86 -15.20
CA ALA A 259 -2.73 14.34 -14.96
C ALA A 259 -1.63 15.41 -14.88
N VAL A 260 -1.56 16.25 -13.83
CA VAL A 260 -0.29 16.75 -13.25
C VAL A 260 -0.52 17.22 -11.79
N GLY A 261 -0.14 16.41 -10.80
CA GLY A 261 -0.07 16.76 -9.37
C GLY A 261 -0.37 15.56 -8.45
N PRO A 262 0.16 15.48 -7.21
CA PRO A 262 -0.21 14.41 -6.27
C PRO A 262 -1.73 14.51 -5.95
N PRO A 263 -2.59 13.60 -6.47
CA PRO A 263 -4.02 13.88 -6.61
C PRO A 263 -4.84 13.79 -5.32
N SER A 264 -4.30 13.19 -4.25
CA SER A 264 -5.09 12.81 -3.06
C SER A 264 -5.56 14.00 -2.23
N ALA A 265 -4.77 15.08 -2.12
CA ALA A 265 -5.09 16.23 -1.28
C ALA A 265 -6.23 17.12 -1.82
N ARG A 266 -6.62 16.96 -3.09
CA ARG A 266 -7.67 17.77 -3.75
C ARG A 266 -8.92 17.00 -4.12
N LEU A 267 -8.98 15.70 -3.85
CA LEU A 267 -10.20 14.94 -4.13
C LEU A 267 -11.34 15.45 -3.23
N PRO A 268 -12.53 15.72 -3.80
CA PRO A 268 -13.63 16.23 -3.02
C PRO A 268 -14.04 15.20 -1.96
N ARG A 269 -13.95 15.56 -0.68
CA ARG A 269 -14.25 14.66 0.45
C ARG A 269 -15.70 14.13 0.44
N TRP A 270 -16.61 14.75 -0.32
CA TRP A 270 -17.96 14.23 -0.56
C TRP A 270 -17.97 12.84 -1.22
N ARG A 271 -16.89 12.44 -1.92
CA ARG A 271 -16.76 11.10 -2.52
C ARG A 271 -16.89 9.97 -1.50
N VAL A 272 -16.53 10.22 -0.23
CA VAL A 272 -16.72 9.26 0.87
C VAL A 272 -18.18 8.79 0.96
N ALA A 273 -19.14 9.71 0.79
CA ALA A 273 -20.56 9.41 0.87
C ALA A 273 -21.06 8.52 -0.29
N LEU A 274 -20.29 8.42 -1.38
CA LEU A 274 -20.61 7.58 -2.53
C LEU A 274 -19.95 6.19 -2.51
N VAL A 275 -18.97 5.95 -1.63
CA VAL A 275 -18.33 4.63 -1.47
C VAL A 275 -19.33 3.52 -1.16
N PRO A 276 -20.34 3.70 -0.27
CA PRO A 276 -21.36 2.67 0.00
C PRO A 276 -22.15 2.22 -1.24
N PHE A 277 -22.03 2.94 -2.35
CA PHE A 277 -22.75 2.69 -3.59
C PHE A 277 -21.83 2.33 -4.76
N ASN A 278 -20.52 2.19 -4.53
CA ASN A 278 -19.50 2.01 -5.58
C ASN A 278 -19.45 3.15 -6.61
N LEU A 279 -19.81 4.38 -6.19
CA LEU A 279 -19.91 5.57 -7.04
C LEU A 279 -18.93 6.69 -6.66
N ASP A 280 -17.97 6.41 -5.79
CA ASP A 280 -16.89 7.34 -5.42
C ASP A 280 -16.05 7.78 -6.64
N ARG A 281 -16.10 6.98 -7.70
CA ARG A 281 -15.67 7.31 -9.06
C ARG A 281 -16.71 6.76 -10.04
N LEU A 282 -17.03 7.52 -11.10
CA LEU A 282 -17.91 7.03 -12.15
C LEU A 282 -17.29 5.77 -12.79
N PRO A 283 -18.01 4.63 -12.80
CA PRO A 283 -17.49 3.41 -13.39
C PRO A 283 -17.23 3.58 -14.89
N ALA A 284 -15.99 3.32 -15.31
CA ALA A 284 -15.53 3.30 -16.68
C ALA A 284 -14.56 2.12 -16.84
N PRO A 285 -15.07 0.87 -16.85
CA PRO A 285 -14.23 -0.33 -16.85
C PRO A 285 -13.34 -0.40 -18.09
N GLU A 286 -12.04 -0.62 -17.89
CA GLU A 286 -11.04 -0.71 -18.96
C GLU A 286 -11.36 -1.83 -19.95
N ARG A 287 -11.86 -2.97 -19.44
CA ARG A 287 -12.26 -4.13 -20.27
C ARG A 287 -13.70 -4.04 -20.78
N GLY A 288 -14.37 -2.90 -20.57
CA GLY A 288 -15.73 -2.63 -21.02
C GLY A 288 -16.82 -3.23 -20.12
N TRP A 289 -18.04 -2.69 -20.27
CA TRP A 289 -19.20 -3.05 -19.44
C TRP A 289 -19.61 -4.52 -19.58
N THR A 290 -19.46 -5.13 -20.76
CA THR A 290 -19.78 -6.55 -20.97
C THR A 290 -18.93 -7.46 -20.09
N ALA A 291 -17.62 -7.19 -19.97
CA ALA A 291 -16.72 -7.96 -19.11
C ALA A 291 -17.05 -7.75 -17.62
N ALA A 292 -17.34 -6.50 -17.24
CA ALA A 292 -17.75 -6.17 -15.87
C ALA A 292 -19.06 -6.88 -15.47
N LEU A 293 -20.09 -6.83 -16.32
CA LEU A 293 -21.37 -7.50 -16.08
C LEU A 293 -21.24 -9.03 -16.07
N ARG A 294 -20.40 -9.61 -16.93
CA ARG A 294 -20.11 -11.06 -16.90
C ARG A 294 -19.46 -11.48 -15.59
N THR A 295 -18.56 -10.64 -15.06
CA THR A 295 -17.89 -10.89 -13.78
C THR A 295 -18.86 -10.76 -12.60
N GLY A 296 -19.67 -9.68 -12.58
CA GLY A 296 -20.58 -9.37 -11.48
C GLY A 296 -21.90 -10.15 -11.48
N GLY A 297 -22.33 -10.67 -12.64
CA GLY A 297 -23.60 -11.39 -12.81
C GLY A 297 -23.76 -12.58 -11.83
N PRO A 298 -22.80 -13.52 -11.76
CA PRO A 298 -22.85 -14.62 -10.80
C PRO A 298 -22.94 -14.14 -9.34
N GLY A 299 -22.16 -13.12 -8.98
CA GLY A 299 -22.19 -12.52 -7.64
C GLY A 299 -23.55 -11.90 -7.31
N ALA A 300 -24.15 -11.17 -8.26
CA ALA A 300 -25.48 -10.58 -8.11
C ALA A 300 -26.55 -11.66 -7.90
N VAL A 301 -26.51 -12.76 -8.67
CA VAL A 301 -27.44 -13.89 -8.50
C VAL A 301 -27.31 -14.52 -7.11
N ILE A 302 -26.08 -14.79 -6.65
CA ILE A 302 -25.81 -15.37 -5.33
C ILE A 302 -26.39 -14.48 -4.22
N LEU A 303 -26.05 -13.18 -4.24
CA LEU A 303 -26.48 -12.24 -3.20
C LEU A 303 -27.99 -11.99 -3.21
N VAL A 304 -28.61 -11.88 -4.39
CA VAL A 304 -30.08 -11.74 -4.51
C VAL A 304 -30.79 -12.99 -4.00
N ALA A 305 -30.34 -14.18 -4.41
CA ALA A 305 -30.89 -15.44 -3.93
C ALA A 305 -30.81 -15.53 -2.40
N LEU A 306 -29.67 -15.13 -1.83
CA LEU A 306 -29.45 -15.09 -0.39
C LEU A 306 -30.47 -14.19 0.33
N VAL A 307 -30.64 -12.95 -0.14
CA VAL A 307 -31.62 -12.00 0.41
C VAL A 307 -33.04 -12.57 0.33
N LEU A 308 -33.43 -13.15 -0.80
CA LEU A 308 -34.78 -13.69 -1.01
C LEU A 308 -35.05 -14.95 -0.17
N ILE A 309 -34.10 -15.89 -0.10
CA ILE A 309 -34.20 -17.13 0.70
C ILE A 309 -34.37 -16.78 2.18
N VAL A 310 -33.52 -15.90 2.70
CA VAL A 310 -33.59 -15.46 4.10
C VAL A 310 -34.87 -14.66 4.39
N SER A 311 -35.32 -13.83 3.44
CA SER A 311 -36.55 -13.05 3.57
C SER A 311 -37.83 -13.89 3.57
N ARG A 312 -37.86 -15.02 2.84
CA ARG A 312 -38.99 -15.95 2.85
C ARG A 312 -39.11 -16.67 4.20
N ARG A 313 -37.98 -17.09 4.78
CA ARG A 313 -37.95 -17.83 6.07
C ARG A 313 -38.33 -16.99 7.30
N THR A 314 -38.42 -15.67 7.15
CA THR A 314 -38.73 -14.73 8.25
C THR A 314 -40.20 -14.34 8.36
N ARG A 315 -41.07 -14.76 7.42
CA ARG A 315 -42.52 -14.44 7.48
C ARG A 315 -43.23 -15.05 8.70
N ASP A 316 -42.71 -16.13 9.28
CA ASP A 316 -43.41 -16.93 10.31
C ASP A 316 -43.21 -16.48 11.76
N ARG A 317 -42.81 -15.23 12.01
CA ARG A 317 -42.52 -14.75 13.38
C ARG A 317 -43.13 -13.39 13.71
N SER A 318 -44.36 -13.44 14.18
CA SER A 318 -45.00 -12.44 15.03
C SER A 318 -45.12 -13.02 16.45
N GLY A 319 -43.98 -13.32 17.07
CA GLY A 319 -43.91 -13.73 18.47
C GLY A 319 -43.77 -12.51 19.40
N PRO A 320 -44.37 -12.48 20.60
CA PRO A 320 -44.35 -11.32 21.52
C PRO A 320 -43.00 -11.02 22.21
N GLU A 321 -41.89 -11.67 21.85
CA GLU A 321 -40.66 -11.65 22.65
C GLU A 321 -39.66 -10.58 22.22
N ASP A 322 -39.26 -9.76 23.20
CA ASP A 322 -38.34 -8.62 23.19
C ASP A 322 -38.67 -7.51 22.17
N ARG A 323 -39.03 -6.32 22.69
CA ARG A 323 -39.22 -5.11 21.90
C ARG A 323 -37.90 -4.75 21.21
N ALA A 324 -37.70 -5.27 20.00
CA ALA A 324 -36.63 -4.85 19.11
C ALA A 324 -36.66 -3.32 18.96
N PRO A 325 -35.50 -2.66 18.77
CA PRO A 325 -35.46 -1.24 18.50
C PRO A 325 -36.36 -0.87 17.33
N THR A 326 -37.01 0.30 17.39
CA THR A 326 -37.82 0.76 16.25
C THR A 326 -36.90 1.03 15.05
N PRO A 327 -37.36 0.82 13.80
CA PRO A 327 -36.55 1.05 12.61
C PRO A 327 -35.90 2.44 12.56
N GLY A 328 -36.61 3.48 13.01
CA GLY A 328 -36.06 4.84 13.09
C GLY A 328 -34.86 4.99 14.04
N ARG A 329 -34.81 4.23 15.14
CA ARG A 329 -33.64 4.23 16.05
C ARG A 329 -32.45 3.53 15.41
N VAL A 330 -32.70 2.40 14.73
CA VAL A 330 -31.64 1.70 14.00
C VAL A 330 -31.07 2.58 12.90
N PHE A 331 -31.94 3.26 12.15
CA PHE A 331 -31.54 4.22 11.14
C PHE A 331 -30.67 5.33 11.72
N ALA A 332 -31.12 5.98 12.81
CA ALA A 332 -30.36 7.04 13.48
C ALA A 332 -29.00 6.56 13.97
N PHE A 333 -28.93 5.36 14.58
CA PHE A 333 -27.67 4.76 15.01
C PHE A 333 -26.75 4.45 13.82
N GLY A 334 -27.27 3.88 12.73
CA GLY A 334 -26.51 3.61 11.52
C GLY A 334 -25.96 4.88 10.87
N ALA A 335 -26.72 5.97 10.87
CA ALA A 335 -26.27 7.28 10.38
C ALA A 335 -25.14 7.87 11.25
N VAL A 336 -25.28 7.83 12.58
CA VAL A 336 -24.21 8.25 13.51
C VAL A 336 -22.97 7.37 13.34
N TRP A 337 -23.16 6.06 13.11
CA TRP A 337 -22.06 5.17 12.81
C TRP A 337 -21.35 5.56 11.52
N ALA A 338 -22.06 5.82 10.43
CA ALA A 338 -21.46 6.26 9.18
C ALA A 338 -20.59 7.52 9.37
N LEU A 339 -21.13 8.54 10.05
CA LEU A 339 -20.43 9.79 10.32
C LEU A 339 -19.16 9.59 11.16
N LEU A 340 -19.25 8.82 12.25
CA LEU A 340 -18.10 8.54 13.11
C LEU A 340 -17.06 7.67 12.41
N GLY A 341 -17.49 6.66 11.64
CA GLY A 341 -16.60 5.78 10.88
C GLY A 341 -15.85 6.51 9.77
N TRP A 342 -16.40 7.59 9.23
CA TRP A 342 -15.76 8.43 8.23
C TRP A 342 -14.97 9.62 8.81
N ALA A 343 -15.16 9.96 10.08
CA ALA A 343 -14.51 11.10 10.71
C ALA A 343 -12.97 11.13 10.50
N PRO A 344 -12.23 10.00 10.60
CA PRO A 344 -10.80 10.00 10.32
C PRO A 344 -10.43 10.45 8.91
N LEU A 345 -11.28 10.23 7.90
CA LEU A 345 -11.02 10.58 6.50
C LEU A 345 -11.01 12.09 6.23
N PHE A 346 -11.46 12.88 7.22
CA PHE A 346 -11.42 14.34 7.14
C PHE A 346 -10.14 14.94 7.74
N MET A 347 -9.25 14.11 8.30
CA MET A 347 -7.94 14.55 8.78
C MET A 347 -7.04 14.93 7.59
N PRO A 348 -6.46 16.15 7.57
CA PRO A 348 -5.63 16.62 6.44
C PRO A 348 -4.39 15.76 6.16
N ALA A 349 -3.91 15.01 7.16
CA ALA A 349 -2.70 14.20 7.05
C ALA A 349 -2.94 12.80 6.46
N LEU A 350 -4.20 12.42 6.19
CA LEU A 350 -4.54 11.12 5.62
C LEU A 350 -4.87 11.27 4.14
N ASP A 351 -4.14 10.53 3.31
CA ASP A 351 -4.53 10.33 1.92
C ASP A 351 -5.88 9.60 1.86
N TRP A 352 -6.70 9.99 0.88
CA TRP A 352 -8.02 9.40 0.70
C TRP A 352 -7.94 8.13 -0.14
N HIS A 353 -8.52 7.04 0.38
CA HIS A 353 -8.75 5.79 -0.34
C HIS A 353 -10.15 5.26 -0.06
N ALA A 354 -10.79 4.64 -1.05
CA ALA A 354 -12.15 4.12 -0.90
C ALA A 354 -12.27 3.08 0.23
N TYR A 355 -11.28 2.21 0.40
CA TYR A 355 -11.32 1.17 1.43
C TYR A 355 -11.29 1.72 2.87
N TYR A 356 -10.77 2.93 3.09
CA TYR A 356 -10.84 3.56 4.42
C TYR A 356 -12.27 3.94 4.83
N ALA A 357 -13.21 4.05 3.88
CA ALA A 357 -14.60 4.35 4.17
C ALA A 357 -15.43 3.12 4.62
N LEU A 358 -14.85 1.91 4.57
CA LEU A 358 -15.56 0.66 4.86
C LEU A 358 -16.23 0.67 6.24
N LEU A 359 -15.56 1.18 7.28
CA LEU A 359 -16.15 1.23 8.63
C LEU A 359 -17.45 2.04 8.67
N GLY A 360 -17.52 3.18 7.97
CA GLY A 360 -18.76 3.96 7.87
C GLY A 360 -19.79 3.32 6.93
N CYS A 361 -19.35 2.55 5.92
CA CYS A 361 -20.27 1.81 5.04
C CYS A 361 -21.11 0.78 5.78
N PHE A 362 -20.59 0.15 6.85
CA PHE A 362 -21.38 -0.71 7.74
C PHE A 362 -22.55 0.05 8.40
N GLY A 363 -22.32 1.29 8.84
CA GLY A 363 -23.36 2.16 9.39
C GLY A 363 -24.44 2.54 8.37
N VAL A 364 -24.01 2.93 7.16
CA VAL A 364 -24.94 3.24 6.04
C VAL A 364 -25.84 2.04 5.73
N TRP A 365 -25.25 0.86 5.54
CA TRP A 365 -26.01 -0.33 5.18
C TRP A 365 -26.82 -0.93 6.33
N LEU A 366 -26.44 -0.68 7.59
CA LEU A 366 -27.33 -0.93 8.73
C LEU A 366 -28.59 -0.07 8.64
N ALA A 367 -28.44 1.23 8.39
CA ALA A 367 -29.55 2.16 8.28
C ALA A 367 -30.47 1.82 7.08
N LEU A 368 -29.89 1.64 5.90
CA LEU A 368 -30.63 1.31 4.68
C LEU A 368 -31.23 -0.10 4.75
N GLY A 369 -30.51 -1.08 5.29
CA GLY A 369 -31.01 -2.44 5.46
C GLY A 369 -32.24 -2.50 6.36
N ALA A 370 -32.26 -1.71 7.45
CA ALA A 370 -33.43 -1.60 8.33
C ALA A 370 -34.65 -1.00 7.62
N LEU A 371 -34.46 0.03 6.76
CA LEU A 371 -35.54 0.62 5.97
C LEU A 371 -36.05 -0.34 4.88
N LEU A 372 -35.14 -1.02 4.19
CA LEU A 372 -35.44 -1.92 3.08
C LEU A 372 -36.01 -3.28 3.54
N ALA A 373 -35.87 -3.64 4.82
CA ALA A 373 -36.37 -4.90 5.37
C ALA A 373 -37.89 -5.09 5.20
N ALA A 374 -38.66 -3.98 5.12
CA ALA A 374 -40.09 -4.01 4.84
C ALA A 374 -40.41 -4.33 3.37
N ARG A 375 -39.45 -4.09 2.45
CA ARG A 375 -39.59 -4.24 1.01
C ARG A 375 -38.40 -5.04 0.44
N PRO A 376 -38.31 -6.35 0.74
CA PRO A 376 -37.15 -7.17 0.40
C PRO A 376 -36.85 -7.22 -1.10
N ALA A 377 -37.85 -7.03 -1.97
CA ALA A 377 -37.64 -6.91 -3.42
C ALA A 377 -36.79 -5.67 -3.79
N LEU A 378 -37.06 -4.52 -3.15
CA LEU A 378 -36.23 -3.31 -3.35
C LEU A 378 -34.83 -3.50 -2.76
N GLY A 379 -34.73 -4.17 -1.59
CA GLY A 379 -33.44 -4.55 -1.02
C GLY A 379 -32.61 -5.44 -1.94
N ALA A 380 -33.24 -6.47 -2.53
CA ALA A 380 -32.61 -7.35 -3.50
C ALA A 380 -32.19 -6.60 -4.77
N ALA A 381 -33.03 -5.69 -5.29
CA ALA A 381 -32.70 -4.87 -6.45
C ALA A 381 -31.49 -3.94 -6.18
N ALA A 382 -31.44 -3.32 -4.99
CA ALA A 382 -30.29 -2.49 -4.59
C ALA A 382 -29.00 -3.32 -4.50
N VAL A 383 -29.06 -4.50 -3.87
CA VAL A 383 -27.93 -5.44 -3.79
C VAL A 383 -27.47 -5.89 -5.18
N ALA A 384 -28.40 -6.21 -6.09
CA ALA A 384 -28.09 -6.56 -7.47
C ALA A 384 -27.35 -5.42 -8.19
N ALA A 385 -27.84 -4.18 -8.06
CA ALA A 385 -27.22 -3.02 -8.68
C ALA A 385 -25.78 -2.82 -8.17
N LEU A 386 -25.55 -2.92 -6.85
CA LEU A 386 -24.21 -2.84 -6.28
C LEU A 386 -23.29 -3.93 -6.82
N ALA A 387 -23.75 -5.18 -6.81
CA ALA A 387 -22.95 -6.33 -7.24
C ALA A 387 -22.58 -6.26 -8.73
N LEU A 388 -23.44 -5.67 -9.57
CA LEU A 388 -23.16 -5.44 -10.99
C LEU A 388 -22.22 -4.25 -11.22
N ILE A 389 -22.32 -3.20 -10.41
CA ILE A 389 -21.44 -2.02 -10.50
C ILE A 389 -20.05 -2.30 -9.91
N ALA A 390 -19.94 -3.17 -8.91
CA ALA A 390 -18.68 -3.38 -8.18
C ALA A 390 -17.50 -3.80 -9.07
N PRO A 391 -17.64 -4.79 -9.98
CA PRO A 391 -16.57 -5.12 -10.92
C PRO A 391 -16.27 -4.00 -11.89
N ALA A 392 -17.28 -3.23 -12.33
CA ALA A 392 -17.06 -2.09 -13.21
C ALA A 392 -16.23 -1.01 -12.51
N ARG A 393 -16.54 -0.71 -11.24
CA ARG A 393 -15.77 0.22 -10.40
C ARG A 393 -14.37 -0.31 -10.11
N ALA A 394 -14.20 -1.60 -9.87
CA ALA A 394 -12.92 -2.24 -9.62
C ALA A 394 -12.01 -2.27 -10.85
N ASP A 395 -12.59 -2.36 -12.06
CA ASP A 395 -11.89 -2.36 -13.36
C ASP A 395 -11.71 -0.94 -13.94
N THR A 396 -12.17 0.09 -13.24
CA THR A 396 -12.04 1.49 -13.68
C THR A 396 -10.63 2.00 -13.42
N PRO A 397 -9.90 2.50 -14.45
CA PRO A 397 -8.55 3.03 -14.30
C PRO A 397 -8.43 4.08 -13.21
N SER A 398 -7.39 3.98 -12.38
CA SER A 398 -7.23 4.86 -11.23
C SER A 398 -5.78 5.00 -10.80
N LEU A 399 -5.35 6.24 -10.57
CA LEU A 399 -4.06 6.56 -9.96
C LEU A 399 -4.08 6.43 -8.43
N ASP A 400 -5.25 6.17 -7.86
CA ASP A 400 -5.39 5.86 -6.44
C ASP A 400 -4.78 4.48 -6.15
N TRP A 401 -3.66 4.46 -5.39
CA TRP A 401 -3.01 3.23 -4.98
C TRP A 401 -3.87 2.35 -4.07
N GLY A 402 -4.90 2.93 -3.46
CA GLY A 402 -5.95 2.26 -2.71
C GLY A 402 -7.11 1.74 -3.55
N SER A 403 -6.95 1.59 -4.87
CA SER A 403 -7.97 1.02 -5.76
C SER A 403 -7.64 -0.41 -6.22
N PRO A 404 -8.65 -1.28 -6.46
CA PRO A 404 -8.43 -2.62 -6.98
C PRO A 404 -7.73 -2.65 -8.35
N TRP A 405 -8.04 -1.69 -9.23
CA TRP A 405 -7.40 -1.56 -10.54
C TRP A 405 -5.89 -1.32 -10.42
N TYR A 406 -5.50 -0.33 -9.61
CA TYR A 406 -4.09 0.00 -9.40
C TYR A 406 -3.35 -1.19 -8.80
N LEU A 407 -3.96 -1.82 -7.79
CA LEU A 407 -3.42 -2.99 -7.11
C LEU A 407 -3.10 -4.11 -8.12
N ALA A 408 -4.06 -4.47 -8.98
CA ALA A 408 -3.86 -5.50 -10.00
C ALA A 408 -2.76 -5.12 -11.01
N ARG A 409 -2.70 -3.86 -11.43
CA ARG A 409 -1.69 -3.41 -12.40
C ARG A 409 -0.29 -3.35 -11.80
N SER A 410 -0.17 -2.83 -10.58
CA SER A 410 1.09 -2.79 -9.82
C SER A 410 1.61 -4.21 -9.57
N ALA A 411 0.73 -5.12 -9.20
CA ALA A 411 1.02 -6.54 -9.03
C ALA A 411 1.59 -7.21 -10.29
N GLU A 412 0.92 -7.05 -11.43
CA GLU A 412 1.37 -7.60 -12.71
C GLU A 412 2.75 -7.04 -13.08
N PHE A 413 2.92 -5.72 -12.96
CA PHE A 413 4.15 -5.04 -13.29
C PHE A 413 5.30 -5.49 -12.40
N LEU A 414 5.07 -5.57 -11.09
CA LEU A 414 6.07 -5.99 -10.12
C LEU A 414 6.45 -7.47 -10.29
N ALA A 415 5.49 -8.34 -10.63
CA ALA A 415 5.79 -9.73 -10.97
C ALA A 415 6.73 -9.82 -12.17
N GLY A 416 6.48 -9.02 -13.22
CA GLY A 416 7.36 -8.90 -14.38
C GLY A 416 8.75 -8.38 -14.03
N MET A 417 8.84 -7.32 -13.21
CA MET A 417 10.11 -6.78 -12.72
C MET A 417 10.89 -7.83 -11.93
N ARG A 418 10.24 -8.55 -11.01
CA ARG A 418 10.89 -9.61 -10.23
C ARG A 418 11.44 -10.70 -11.14
N ALA A 419 10.60 -11.23 -12.04
CA ALA A 419 11.00 -12.29 -12.97
C ALA A 419 12.16 -11.85 -13.86
N GLY A 420 12.11 -10.62 -14.39
CA GLY A 420 13.19 -10.05 -15.18
C GLY A 420 14.49 -9.90 -14.39
N LEU A 421 14.42 -9.46 -13.13
CA LEU A 421 15.62 -9.22 -12.32
C LEU A 421 16.29 -10.54 -11.95
N MET A 422 15.49 -11.52 -11.53
CA MET A 422 15.96 -12.87 -11.22
C MET A 422 16.45 -13.61 -12.47
N GLY A 423 15.96 -13.26 -13.67
CA GLY A 423 16.48 -13.78 -14.92
C GLY A 423 17.87 -13.25 -15.28
N VAL A 424 18.13 -11.97 -14.99
CA VAL A 424 19.45 -11.34 -15.23
C VAL A 424 20.46 -11.73 -14.17
N LEU A 425 20.06 -11.72 -12.89
CA LEU A 425 20.91 -12.03 -11.75
C LEU A 425 20.19 -13.01 -10.81
N PRO A 426 20.24 -14.33 -11.08
CA PRO A 426 19.51 -15.34 -10.30
C PRO A 426 20.08 -15.53 -8.89
N HIS A 427 21.39 -15.37 -8.73
CA HIS A 427 22.13 -15.64 -7.50
C HIS A 427 23.08 -14.50 -7.18
N PRO A 428 22.60 -13.38 -6.62
CA PRO A 428 23.47 -12.31 -6.18
C PRO A 428 24.40 -12.76 -5.06
N ALA A 429 25.61 -12.22 -5.02
CA ALA A 429 26.52 -12.42 -3.91
C ALA A 429 25.97 -11.78 -2.62
N PRO A 430 26.28 -12.33 -1.43
CA PRO A 430 25.96 -11.68 -0.17
C PRO A 430 26.50 -10.25 -0.10
N HIS A 431 25.80 -9.40 0.64
CA HIS A 431 26.08 -7.97 0.80
C HIS A 431 26.08 -7.15 -0.49
N ALA A 432 25.54 -7.69 -1.60
CA ALA A 432 25.39 -6.94 -2.84
C ALA A 432 24.39 -5.77 -2.67
N ARG A 433 24.71 -4.66 -3.34
CA ARG A 433 23.83 -3.48 -3.41
C ARG A 433 23.28 -3.34 -4.82
N PHE A 434 21.98 -3.08 -4.92
CA PHE A 434 21.30 -2.92 -6.20
C PHE A 434 20.87 -1.46 -6.38
N PHE A 435 21.27 -0.86 -7.48
CA PHE A 435 20.90 0.51 -7.81
C PHE A 435 20.03 0.51 -9.06
N PHE A 436 18.88 1.17 -8.99
CA PHE A 436 17.91 1.18 -10.08
C PHE A 436 17.67 2.59 -10.63
N VAL A 437 17.42 2.68 -11.92
CA VAL A 437 17.02 3.92 -12.58
C VAL A 437 15.94 3.68 -13.64
N ARG A 438 15.15 4.73 -13.93
CA ARG A 438 13.99 4.71 -14.84
C ARG A 438 12.92 3.69 -14.46
N VAL A 439 12.87 3.32 -13.18
CA VAL A 439 11.79 2.51 -12.63
C VAL A 439 10.48 3.29 -12.82
N PRO A 440 9.43 2.69 -13.41
CA PRO A 440 8.17 3.38 -13.56
C PRO A 440 7.63 3.85 -12.22
N SER A 441 7.07 5.06 -12.21
CA SER A 441 6.44 5.59 -11.01
C SER A 441 5.23 4.76 -10.64
N ASN A 442 4.86 4.77 -9.36
CA ASN A 442 3.62 4.17 -8.88
C ASN A 442 3.51 2.65 -9.10
N VAL A 443 4.61 1.91 -9.00
CA VAL A 443 4.62 0.43 -9.08
C VAL A 443 5.03 -0.24 -7.77
N GLY A 444 5.31 0.55 -6.74
CA GLY A 444 5.56 -0.01 -5.40
C GLY A 444 6.83 -0.83 -5.26
N PHE A 445 7.79 -0.64 -6.16
CA PHE A 445 8.95 -1.52 -6.30
C PHE A 445 9.92 -1.43 -5.11
N MET A 446 10.24 -0.21 -4.66
CA MET A 446 11.30 0.00 -3.68
C MET A 446 10.88 1.00 -2.62
N ASN A 447 10.70 0.47 -1.40
CA ASN A 447 10.52 1.23 -0.17
C ASN A 447 11.78 1.08 0.68
N GLY A 448 12.39 2.19 1.12
CA GLY A 448 13.61 2.13 1.94
C GLY A 448 14.81 1.52 1.20
N ASP A 449 15.53 0.62 1.87
CA ASP A 449 16.83 0.08 1.47
C ASP A 449 16.75 -1.30 0.76
N GLY A 450 15.64 -1.60 0.08
CA GLY A 450 15.43 -2.84 -0.67
C GLY A 450 14.85 -4.07 0.06
N PRO A 451 13.85 -3.96 0.96
CA PRO A 451 13.13 -5.11 1.53
C PRO A 451 12.62 -6.11 0.48
N ALA A 452 12.16 -5.62 -0.67
CA ALA A 452 11.68 -6.48 -1.76
C ALA A 452 12.77 -7.44 -2.26
N LEU A 453 14.02 -6.97 -2.39
CA LEU A 453 15.15 -7.79 -2.83
C LEU A 453 15.44 -8.90 -1.82
N ARG A 454 15.47 -8.56 -0.53
CA ARG A 454 15.70 -9.53 0.55
C ARG A 454 14.61 -10.59 0.60
N VAL A 455 13.35 -10.23 0.33
CA VAL A 455 12.25 -11.18 0.24
C VAL A 455 12.32 -12.03 -1.03
N TRP A 456 12.67 -11.45 -2.19
CA TRP A 456 12.71 -12.17 -3.46
C TRP A 456 13.86 -13.17 -3.55
N TYR A 457 15.04 -12.78 -3.07
CA TYR A 457 16.24 -13.62 -3.08
C TYR A 457 16.42 -14.45 -1.80
N GLY A 458 15.68 -14.13 -0.72
CA GLY A 458 15.81 -14.81 0.57
C GLY A 458 17.09 -14.47 1.34
N ASP A 459 17.84 -13.46 0.92
CA ASP A 459 19.12 -13.07 1.53
C ASP A 459 18.97 -11.77 2.35
N PRO A 460 19.17 -11.80 3.69
CA PRO A 460 19.08 -10.61 4.54
C PRO A 460 20.12 -9.54 4.27
N THR A 461 21.22 -9.88 3.62
CA THR A 461 22.38 -9.01 3.47
C THR A 461 22.25 -8.06 2.28
N LEU A 462 21.30 -8.31 1.38
CA LEU A 462 21.08 -7.49 0.20
C LEU A 462 20.46 -6.15 0.58
N THR A 463 20.92 -5.11 -0.10
CA THR A 463 20.28 -3.79 -0.02
C THR A 463 20.06 -3.23 -1.42
N GLY A 464 19.20 -2.22 -1.52
CA GLY A 464 18.87 -1.58 -2.77
C GLY A 464 18.53 -0.11 -2.60
N GLY A 465 18.67 0.64 -3.68
CA GLY A 465 18.31 2.03 -3.76
C GLY A 465 18.18 2.51 -5.21
N TYR A 466 17.80 3.76 -5.39
CA TYR A 466 17.88 4.39 -6.70
C TYR A 466 19.31 4.85 -6.98
N TYR A 467 19.66 5.11 -8.23
CA TYR A 467 20.97 5.69 -8.58
C TYR A 467 21.30 6.94 -7.76
N SER A 468 20.30 7.78 -7.44
CA SER A 468 20.47 8.98 -6.60
C SER A 468 20.93 8.69 -5.16
N ALA A 469 20.66 7.49 -4.66
CA ALA A 469 21.05 7.04 -3.33
C ALA A 469 22.43 6.35 -3.31
N PHE A 470 23.06 6.12 -4.47
CA PHE A 470 24.38 5.48 -4.54
C PHE A 470 25.43 6.30 -3.80
N ARG A 471 26.24 5.63 -2.97
CA ARG A 471 27.45 6.17 -2.34
C ARG A 471 28.54 5.11 -2.35
N ALA A 472 29.79 5.53 -2.53
CA ALA A 472 30.95 4.68 -2.38
C ALA A 472 30.95 4.03 -0.99
N ARG A 473 31.36 2.76 -0.90
CA ARG A 473 31.41 2.04 0.38
C ARG A 473 32.47 2.67 1.28
N ALA A 474 32.12 2.92 2.54
CA ALA A 474 33.12 3.27 3.54
C ALA A 474 34.03 2.08 3.89
N ALA A 475 35.23 2.35 4.42
CA ALA A 475 36.25 1.34 4.72
C ALA A 475 35.81 0.23 5.71
N GLY A 476 34.73 0.44 6.46
CA GLY A 476 34.16 -0.54 7.41
C GLY A 476 32.88 -1.23 6.94
N GLU A 477 32.36 -0.90 5.75
CA GLU A 477 31.15 -1.55 5.23
C GLU A 477 31.46 -2.98 4.75
N ALA A 478 30.48 -3.88 4.89
CA ALA A 478 30.59 -5.24 4.38
C ALA A 478 30.90 -5.24 2.88
N ARG A 479 31.84 -6.09 2.45
CA ARG A 479 32.23 -6.18 1.04
C ARG A 479 31.17 -6.93 0.24
N GLY A 480 30.80 -6.38 -0.91
CA GLY A 480 29.89 -6.99 -1.88
C GLY A 480 29.83 -6.17 -3.17
N PRO A 481 29.43 -6.76 -4.31
CA PRO A 481 29.33 -6.05 -5.58
C PRO A 481 28.19 -5.02 -5.55
N ASP A 482 28.35 -3.97 -6.37
CA ASP A 482 27.30 -2.98 -6.63
C ASP A 482 26.79 -3.17 -8.05
N TYR A 483 25.54 -3.59 -8.17
CA TYR A 483 24.86 -3.81 -9.43
C TYR A 483 24.02 -2.60 -9.81
N PHE A 484 24.05 -2.22 -11.08
CA PHE A 484 23.36 -1.05 -11.60
C PHE A 484 22.41 -1.50 -12.70
N PHE A 485 21.13 -1.18 -12.55
CA PHE A 485 20.09 -1.61 -13.46
C PHE A 485 19.30 -0.41 -13.98
N ARG A 486 19.11 -0.40 -15.30
CA ARG A 486 18.08 0.41 -15.95
C ARG A 486 16.85 -0.44 -16.19
N PHE A 487 15.68 0.12 -15.92
CA PHE A 487 14.44 -0.45 -16.41
C PHE A 487 14.17 -0.03 -17.86
N ASP A 488 13.92 -1.00 -18.74
CA ASP A 488 13.46 -0.75 -20.11
C ASP A 488 11.94 -0.88 -20.22
N SER A 489 11.31 -0.01 -21.01
CA SER A 489 9.84 0.03 -21.17
C SER A 489 9.25 -1.25 -21.78
N THR A 490 10.09 -2.13 -22.34
CA THR A 490 9.71 -3.49 -22.76
C THR A 490 9.71 -4.50 -21.61
N SER A 491 9.70 -4.02 -20.37
CA SER A 491 9.69 -4.79 -19.11
C SER A 491 10.92 -5.66 -18.89
N ARG A 492 12.10 -5.16 -19.28
CA ARG A 492 13.37 -5.87 -19.06
C ARG A 492 14.29 -5.02 -18.20
N TRP A 493 14.93 -5.66 -17.22
CA TRP A 493 16.09 -5.08 -16.56
C TRP A 493 17.29 -5.23 -17.45
N ILE A 494 18.04 -4.15 -17.59
CA ILE A 494 19.31 -4.14 -18.30
C ILE A 494 20.37 -3.74 -17.28
N GLU A 495 21.30 -4.64 -17.03
CA GLU A 495 22.45 -4.37 -16.19
C GLU A 495 23.43 -3.45 -16.92
N VAL A 496 23.72 -2.30 -16.30
CA VAL A 496 24.73 -1.35 -16.74
C VAL A 496 26.04 -1.70 -16.05
N VAL A 497 26.83 -2.55 -16.68
CA VAL A 497 28.04 -3.14 -16.10
C VAL A 497 29.20 -2.14 -16.09
N ALA A 498 29.68 -1.78 -14.90
CA ALA A 498 30.90 -0.98 -14.77
C ALA A 498 32.15 -1.79 -15.19
N GLY A 499 33.18 -1.13 -15.72
CA GLY A 499 34.46 -1.74 -16.11
C GLY A 499 34.53 -2.31 -17.53
N ALA A 500 35.62 -3.02 -17.83
CA ALA A 500 35.98 -3.44 -19.19
C ALA A 500 34.95 -4.42 -19.79
N LYS A 501 34.29 -3.97 -20.86
CA LYS A 501 33.39 -4.76 -21.70
C LYS A 501 33.77 -4.48 -23.16
N ASP A 502 33.50 -5.41 -24.07
CA ASP A 502 33.51 -5.12 -25.51
C ASP A 502 32.48 -4.02 -25.80
N THR A 503 32.95 -2.77 -25.81
CA THR A 503 32.13 -1.58 -25.96
C THR A 503 31.48 -1.54 -27.33
N ALA A 504 32.15 -2.05 -28.36
CA ALA A 504 31.63 -2.08 -29.71
C ALA A 504 30.44 -3.05 -29.83
N ALA A 505 30.56 -4.27 -29.28
CA ALA A 505 29.44 -5.21 -29.24
C ALA A 505 28.29 -4.70 -28.36
N ALA A 506 28.60 -4.12 -27.19
CA ALA A 506 27.59 -3.61 -26.28
C ALA A 506 26.77 -2.46 -26.90
N ARG A 507 27.42 -1.53 -27.62
CA ARG A 507 26.75 -0.43 -28.34
C ARG A 507 25.87 -0.90 -29.48
N ARG A 508 26.30 -1.94 -30.21
CA ARG A 508 25.47 -2.54 -31.27
C ARG A 508 24.21 -3.20 -30.69
N ALA A 509 24.32 -3.76 -29.49
CA ALA A 509 23.21 -4.46 -28.82
C ALA A 509 22.24 -3.50 -28.11
N ASP A 510 22.71 -2.36 -27.58
CA ASP A 510 21.88 -1.39 -26.88
C ASP A 510 22.11 0.04 -27.41
N PRO A 511 21.15 0.61 -28.17
CA PRO A 511 21.21 2.00 -28.65
C PRO A 511 21.31 3.04 -27.52
N ARG A 512 20.95 2.69 -26.28
CA ARG A 512 21.03 3.58 -25.11
C ARG A 512 22.31 3.42 -24.30
N TRP A 513 23.19 2.50 -24.70
CA TRP A 513 24.44 2.18 -23.99
C TRP A 513 25.19 3.45 -23.55
N GLU A 514 25.40 4.39 -24.47
CA GLU A 514 26.17 5.62 -24.21
C GLU A 514 25.50 6.46 -23.11
N SER A 515 24.19 6.71 -23.23
CA SER A 515 23.44 7.48 -22.23
C SER A 515 23.37 6.80 -20.85
N ASP A 516 23.32 5.48 -20.82
CA ASP A 516 23.26 4.70 -19.57
C ASP A 516 24.61 4.73 -18.85
N HIS A 517 25.71 4.64 -19.60
CA HIS A 517 27.06 4.72 -19.06
C HIS A 517 27.42 6.15 -18.63
N VAL A 518 26.97 7.20 -19.33
CA VAL A 518 27.10 8.60 -18.87
C VAL A 518 26.40 8.79 -17.53
N MET A 519 25.18 8.25 -17.39
CA MET A 519 24.43 8.32 -16.15
C MET A 519 25.12 7.55 -15.02
N LEU A 520 25.63 6.35 -15.30
CA LEU A 520 26.40 5.57 -14.34
C LEU A 520 27.67 6.28 -13.89
N ALA A 521 28.47 6.82 -14.81
CA ALA A 521 29.70 7.56 -14.50
C ALA A 521 29.40 8.78 -13.60
N THR A 522 28.35 9.53 -13.93
CA THR A 522 27.87 10.65 -13.12
C THR A 522 27.41 10.21 -11.73
N THR A 523 26.70 9.09 -11.64
CA THR A 523 26.24 8.51 -10.37
C THR A 523 27.43 8.08 -9.50
N LEU A 524 28.42 7.41 -10.07
CA LEU A 524 29.64 7.00 -9.37
C LEU A 524 30.40 8.21 -8.83
N ALA A 525 30.61 9.23 -9.66
CA ALA A 525 31.24 10.50 -9.28
C ALA A 525 30.51 11.19 -8.12
N LYS A 526 29.18 11.38 -8.23
CA LYS A 526 28.35 11.98 -7.15
C LYS A 526 28.34 11.14 -5.89
N GLY A 527 28.49 9.83 -6.02
CA GLY A 527 28.61 8.90 -4.90
C GLY A 527 29.98 8.90 -4.24
N GLY A 528 30.99 9.58 -4.80
CA GLY A 528 32.37 9.61 -4.33
C GLY A 528 33.23 8.43 -4.80
N ASP A 529 32.73 7.58 -5.70
CA ASP A 529 33.48 6.46 -6.29
C ASP A 529 34.25 6.92 -7.53
N TRP A 530 35.21 7.83 -7.31
CA TRP A 530 35.96 8.47 -8.39
C TRP A 530 36.78 7.48 -9.21
N SER A 531 37.18 6.35 -8.62
CA SER A 531 37.98 5.32 -9.30
C SER A 531 37.16 4.64 -10.40
N ARG A 532 35.96 4.16 -10.06
CA ARG A 532 35.06 3.57 -11.07
C ARG A 532 34.51 4.63 -12.01
N ALA A 533 34.23 5.85 -11.54
CA ALA A 533 33.80 6.95 -12.40
C ALA A 533 34.84 7.27 -13.49
N ALA A 534 36.13 7.38 -13.13
CA ALA A 534 37.21 7.58 -14.09
C ALA A 534 37.25 6.45 -15.12
N GLY A 535 37.13 5.19 -14.69
CA GLY A 535 37.06 4.04 -15.59
C GLY A 535 35.88 4.09 -16.58
N GLU A 536 34.71 4.54 -16.14
CA GLU A 536 33.55 4.71 -17.02
C GLU A 536 33.72 5.88 -18.00
N TRP A 537 34.27 7.01 -17.58
CA TRP A 537 34.52 8.14 -18.48
C TRP A 537 35.58 7.82 -19.54
N VAL A 538 36.64 7.10 -19.18
CA VAL A 538 37.62 6.57 -20.14
C VAL A 538 36.93 5.67 -21.16
N LYS A 539 36.09 4.74 -20.70
CA LYS A 539 35.34 3.85 -21.58
C LYS A 539 34.44 4.61 -22.56
N LEU A 540 33.77 5.65 -22.11
CA LEU A 540 32.95 6.53 -22.94
C LEU A 540 33.80 7.31 -23.96
N ALA A 541 34.91 7.89 -23.52
CA ALA A 541 35.83 8.63 -24.38
C ALA A 541 36.50 7.74 -25.44
N ASP A 542 36.77 6.48 -25.14
CA ASP A 542 37.29 5.52 -26.13
C ASP A 542 36.20 5.05 -27.09
N ALA A 543 34.95 4.90 -26.62
CA ALA A 543 33.82 4.55 -27.48
C ALA A 543 33.39 5.71 -28.42
N ALA A 544 33.55 6.95 -27.98
CA ALA A 544 33.21 8.16 -28.74
C ALA A 544 34.38 9.15 -28.74
N PRO A 545 35.47 8.85 -29.49
CA PRO A 545 36.74 9.57 -29.39
C PRO A 545 36.69 11.04 -29.80
N ALA A 546 35.63 11.47 -30.49
CA ALA A 546 35.43 12.87 -30.88
C ALA A 546 34.71 13.71 -29.80
N GLN A 547 34.15 13.09 -28.75
CA GLN A 547 33.40 13.81 -27.71
C GLN A 547 34.34 14.45 -26.69
N VAL A 548 34.40 15.78 -26.68
CA VAL A 548 35.26 16.55 -25.76
C VAL A 548 34.89 16.29 -24.30
N ASP A 549 33.59 16.32 -23.99
CA ASP A 549 33.07 16.21 -22.62
C ASP A 549 33.52 14.92 -21.93
N TYR A 550 33.56 13.80 -22.64
CA TYR A 550 33.96 12.52 -22.04
C TYR A 550 35.45 12.48 -21.67
N ALA A 551 36.32 13.06 -22.51
CA ALA A 551 37.73 13.19 -22.20
C ALA A 551 37.96 14.18 -21.05
N TYR A 552 37.20 15.27 -21.01
CA TYR A 552 37.27 16.27 -19.94
C TYR A 552 36.80 15.68 -18.60
N ASP A 553 35.65 14.99 -18.57
CA ASP A 553 35.11 14.37 -17.36
C ASP A 553 35.99 13.22 -16.85
N ALA A 554 36.65 12.47 -17.74
CA ALA A 554 37.68 11.51 -17.34
C ALA A 554 38.82 12.22 -16.59
N ALA A 555 39.27 13.37 -17.08
CA ALA A 555 40.32 14.16 -16.43
C ALA A 555 39.90 14.65 -15.04
N VAL A 556 38.68 15.19 -14.91
CA VAL A 556 38.10 15.62 -13.63
C VAL A 556 38.03 14.46 -12.62
N ALA A 557 37.65 13.26 -13.08
CA ALA A 557 37.60 12.09 -12.23
C ALA A 557 38.99 11.65 -11.75
N PHE A 558 40.02 11.68 -12.61
CA PHE A 558 41.42 11.42 -12.20
C PHE A 558 41.97 12.51 -11.26
N GLU A 559 41.64 13.79 -11.50
CA GLU A 559 42.00 14.89 -10.58
C GLU A 559 41.39 14.64 -9.19
N SER A 560 40.12 14.23 -9.14
CA SER A 560 39.41 13.92 -7.90
C SER A 560 39.98 12.70 -7.15
N LEU A 561 40.68 11.80 -7.85
CA LEU A 561 41.46 10.71 -7.25
C LEU A 561 42.83 11.15 -6.73
N GLY A 562 43.28 12.36 -7.05
CA GLY A 562 44.66 12.79 -6.84
C GLY A 562 45.66 12.20 -7.85
N ASP A 563 45.20 11.56 -8.93
CA ASP A 563 46.05 11.09 -10.02
C ASP A 563 46.32 12.22 -11.01
N SER A 564 47.26 13.10 -10.64
CA SER A 564 47.65 14.26 -11.45
C SER A 564 48.18 13.88 -12.84
N THR A 565 48.81 12.71 -12.98
CA THR A 565 49.32 12.22 -14.27
C THR A 565 48.17 11.78 -15.17
N GLY A 566 47.22 11.03 -14.63
CA GLY A 566 45.98 10.65 -15.32
C GLY A 566 45.16 11.86 -15.73
N ALA A 567 44.99 12.83 -14.83
CA ALA A 567 44.26 14.07 -15.08
C ALA A 567 44.89 14.88 -16.22
N ALA A 568 46.20 15.14 -16.17
CA ALA A 568 46.91 15.89 -17.20
C ALA A 568 46.78 15.25 -18.58
N ARG A 569 46.98 13.92 -18.68
CA ARG A 569 46.85 13.17 -19.93
C ARG A 569 45.47 13.38 -20.58
N TRP A 570 44.41 13.28 -19.79
CA TRP A 570 43.04 13.40 -20.30
C TRP A 570 42.63 14.85 -20.59
N TYR A 571 43.09 15.83 -19.80
CA TYR A 571 42.89 17.25 -20.13
C TYR A 571 43.58 17.64 -21.44
N THR A 572 44.82 17.20 -21.66
CA THR A 572 45.53 17.41 -22.93
C THR A 572 44.78 16.78 -24.10
N ARG A 573 44.26 15.55 -23.92
CA ARG A 573 43.42 14.91 -24.95
C ARG A 573 42.16 15.72 -25.25
N ALA A 574 41.42 16.14 -24.22
CA ALA A 574 40.21 16.96 -24.38
C ALA A 574 40.52 18.27 -25.12
N ALA A 575 41.57 18.99 -24.73
CA ALA A 575 41.99 20.25 -25.34
C ALA A 575 42.42 20.12 -26.83
N ALA A 576 42.86 18.93 -27.24
CA ALA A 576 43.26 18.65 -28.61
C ALA A 576 42.09 18.31 -29.56
N LEU A 577 40.90 18.00 -29.02
CA LEU A 577 39.74 17.62 -29.83
C LEU A 577 39.08 18.84 -30.51
N PRO A 578 38.57 18.68 -31.75
CA PRO A 578 37.74 19.69 -32.39
C PRO A 578 36.52 20.01 -31.52
N GLY A 579 36.27 21.29 -31.24
CA GLY A 579 35.17 21.73 -30.37
C GLY A 579 35.56 21.97 -28.91
N ALA A 580 36.83 21.76 -28.52
CA ALA A 580 37.29 22.05 -27.17
C ALA A 580 37.16 23.54 -26.82
N ASP A 581 36.39 23.82 -25.78
CA ASP A 581 36.14 25.15 -25.26
C ASP A 581 37.41 25.77 -24.60
N PRO A 582 37.41 27.09 -24.32
CA PRO A 582 38.53 27.74 -23.66
C PRO A 582 38.89 27.16 -22.29
N ASP A 583 37.92 26.61 -21.55
CA ASP A 583 38.08 26.09 -20.20
C ASP A 583 38.85 24.76 -20.22
N ALA A 584 38.50 23.83 -21.11
CA ALA A 584 39.24 22.59 -21.33
C ALA A 584 40.71 22.86 -21.70
N ARG A 585 40.96 23.83 -22.59
CA ARG A 585 42.32 24.24 -22.96
C ARG A 585 43.07 24.92 -21.81
N ALA A 586 42.38 25.71 -20.99
CA ALA A 586 42.96 26.36 -19.82
C ALA A 586 43.37 25.33 -18.75
N MET A 587 42.52 24.34 -18.49
CA MET A 587 42.79 23.24 -17.56
C MET A 587 43.98 22.39 -18.01
N ALA A 588 44.09 22.07 -19.31
CA ALA A 588 45.26 21.38 -19.85
C ALA A 588 46.57 22.15 -19.59
N ARG A 589 46.62 23.46 -19.90
CA ARG A 589 47.80 24.31 -19.62
C ARG A 589 48.12 24.43 -18.13
N ARG A 590 47.09 24.41 -17.26
CA ARG A 590 47.26 24.43 -15.81
C ARG A 590 47.97 23.16 -15.32
N PHE A 591 47.50 21.98 -15.75
CA PHE A 591 48.09 20.70 -15.37
C PHE A 591 49.48 20.46 -15.97
N GLU A 592 49.73 20.90 -17.21
CA GLU A 592 51.06 20.85 -17.81
C GLU A 592 52.08 21.66 -16.98
N ARG A 593 51.71 22.85 -16.50
CA ARG A 593 52.58 23.65 -15.63
C ARG A 593 52.82 22.97 -14.29
N TYR A 594 51.77 22.42 -13.68
CA TYR A 594 51.86 21.71 -12.41
C TYR A 594 52.84 20.52 -12.48
N LEU A 595 52.75 19.70 -13.52
CA LEU A 595 53.66 18.56 -13.73
C LEU A 595 55.12 18.99 -13.98
N ASN A 596 55.32 20.18 -14.56
CA ASN A 596 56.65 20.76 -14.78
C ASN A 596 57.18 21.54 -13.56
N GLY A 597 56.57 21.41 -12.39
CA GLY A 597 56.98 22.10 -11.16
C GLY A 597 56.77 23.62 -11.19
N ARG A 598 55.99 24.13 -12.14
CA ARG A 598 55.67 25.56 -12.26
C ARG A 598 54.39 25.87 -11.45
N PRO A 599 54.33 26.99 -10.72
CA PRO A 599 53.14 27.36 -9.98
C PRO A 599 51.94 27.57 -10.92
N PRO A 600 50.71 27.18 -10.53
CA PRO A 600 49.52 27.43 -11.33
C PRO A 600 49.32 28.95 -11.46
N SER A 601 49.13 29.46 -12.68
CA SER A 601 48.74 30.86 -12.84
C SER A 601 47.33 31.03 -12.27
N ARG A 602 47.15 32.08 -11.45
CA ARG A 602 45.82 32.51 -11.01
C ARG A 602 44.91 32.82 -12.17
#